data_AF-A0A285ZUD8-F1
#
_entry.id   AF-A0A285ZUD8-F1
#
_cell.length_a   1.000
_cell.length_b   1.000
_cell.length_c   1.000
_cell.angle_alpha   90.00
_cell.angle_beta   90.00
_cell.angle_gamma   90.00
#
_symmetry.space_group_name_H-M   'P 1'
#
loop_
_entity.id
_entity.type
_entity.pdbx_description
1 polymer ?
#
loop_
_entity_poly.entity_id
_entity_poly.type
_entity_poly.pdbx_seq_one_letter_code
_entity_poly.pdbx_strand_id
1 'polypeptide(L)'
;MKTTLIICIFALSFGALYNSNATEVNKQGTSADSVKTDLVCKMKIKPSTNLKSTYQKQEYLFCSKGCKLKFDQNPEKYLKK
;
A
#
# COMPACT_ATOMS: atom_id res chain seq x y z
N MET A 1 -51.88 8.73 31.40
CA MET A 1 -50.70 8.39 32.21
C MET A 1 -49.86 7.36 31.46
N LYS A 2 -48.64 7.75 31.08
CA LYS A 2 -47.44 6.93 31.21
C LYS A 2 -47.26 5.80 30.19
N THR A 3 -46.95 6.08 28.92
CA THR A 3 -45.56 6.10 28.39
C THR A 3 -44.63 4.96 28.86
N THR A 4 -45.13 3.74 29.08
CA THR A 4 -44.31 2.66 29.70
C THR A 4 -44.26 1.35 28.90
N LEU A 5 -44.71 1.31 27.64
CA LEU A 5 -44.73 0.05 26.88
C LEU A 5 -44.14 0.13 25.46
N ILE A 6 -43.11 0.97 25.27
CA ILE A 6 -42.33 1.00 24.01
C ILE A 6 -40.82 1.01 24.34
N ILE A 7 -40.37 0.15 25.27
CA ILE A 7 -38.94 0.01 25.63
C ILE A 7 -38.49 -1.46 25.49
N CYS A 8 -39.08 -2.23 24.58
CA CYS A 8 -38.61 -3.60 24.29
C CYS A 8 -38.06 -3.79 22.86
N ILE A 9 -37.96 -2.75 22.04
CA ILE A 9 -37.53 -2.88 20.63
C ILE A 9 -36.11 -2.33 20.37
N PHE A 10 -35.52 -1.59 21.30
CA PHE A 10 -34.18 -1.00 21.12
C PHE A 10 -33.04 -1.79 21.80
N ALA A 11 -33.20 -3.10 21.97
CA ALA A 11 -32.12 -4.00 22.41
C ALA A 11 -31.57 -4.89 21.27
N LEU A 12 -31.90 -4.59 20.01
CA LEU A 12 -31.36 -5.30 18.85
C LEU A 12 -30.29 -4.51 18.08
N SER A 13 -29.84 -3.37 18.59
CA SER A 13 -28.92 -2.47 17.87
C SER A 13 -27.59 -2.17 18.56
N PHE A 14 -27.16 -2.94 19.57
CA PHE A 14 -25.81 -2.80 20.12
C PHE A 14 -25.23 -4.14 20.56
N GLY A 15 -24.26 -4.63 19.81
CA GLY A 15 -23.51 -5.82 20.21
C GLY A 15 -22.88 -6.54 19.04
N ALA A 16 -22.04 -5.81 18.31
CA ALA A 16 -20.90 -6.32 17.57
C ALA A 16 -20.61 -7.83 17.77
N LEU A 17 -21.21 -8.69 16.95
CA LEU A 17 -20.46 -9.78 16.35
C LEU A 17 -19.57 -9.14 15.27
N TYR A 18 -18.57 -8.41 15.74
CA TYR A 18 -17.40 -8.17 14.92
C TYR A 18 -16.90 -9.57 14.57
N ASN A 19 -16.99 -9.89 13.29
CA ASN A 19 -16.41 -11.09 12.74
C ASN A 19 -14.91 -11.01 13.03
N SER A 20 -14.44 -11.78 14.00
CA SER A 20 -13.03 -12.08 14.19
C SER A 20 -12.57 -12.93 13.01
N ASN A 21 -12.54 -12.35 11.81
CA ASN A 21 -11.65 -12.84 10.77
C ASN A 21 -10.26 -12.37 11.17
N ALA A 22 -9.67 -13.15 12.09
CA ALA A 22 -8.27 -13.09 12.42
C ALA A 22 -7.48 -13.23 11.12
N THR A 23 -7.09 -12.06 10.61
CA THR A 23 -5.86 -11.81 9.90
C THR A 23 -5.42 -12.95 9.01
N GLU A 24 -6.09 -13.12 7.87
CA GLU A 24 -5.32 -13.43 6.68
C GLU A 24 -4.42 -12.20 6.46
N VAL A 25 -3.18 -12.27 6.96
CA VAL A 25 -2.08 -11.50 6.35
C VAL A 25 -1.98 -12.07 4.95
N ASN A 26 -2.83 -11.55 4.06
CA ASN A 26 -2.77 -11.74 2.64
C ASN A 26 -1.46 -11.11 2.22
N LYS A 27 -0.44 -11.95 2.30
CA LYS A 27 0.95 -11.70 1.96
C LYS A 27 0.93 -11.29 0.49
N GLN A 28 0.88 -9.97 0.28
CA GLN A 28 1.08 -9.28 -0.99
C GLN A 28 0.25 -9.91 -2.11
N GLY A 29 -0.90 -9.29 -2.39
CA GLY A 29 -1.62 -9.45 -3.64
C GLY A 29 -0.64 -9.52 -4.81
N THR A 30 -0.45 -10.74 -5.30
CA THR A 30 0.23 -11.06 -6.54
C THR A 30 -0.66 -10.56 -7.67
N SER A 31 -0.51 -9.29 -8.02
CA SER A 31 -0.83 -8.82 -9.36
C SER A 31 0.45 -8.94 -10.20
N ALA A 32 0.56 -10.04 -10.95
CA ALA A 32 1.46 -10.29 -12.07
C ALA A 32 2.86 -9.63 -11.99
N ASP A 33 3.83 -10.44 -11.56
CA ASP A 33 5.31 -10.36 -11.65
C ASP A 33 5.93 -9.25 -12.51
N SER A 34 5.60 -8.00 -12.18
CA SER A 34 6.11 -6.82 -12.86
C SER A 34 7.45 -6.47 -12.22
N VAL A 35 8.43 -7.34 -12.43
CA VAL A 35 9.82 -7.08 -12.05
C VAL A 35 10.22 -5.73 -12.63
N LYS A 36 10.48 -4.76 -11.77
CA LYS A 36 10.95 -3.43 -12.18
C LYS A 36 12.45 -3.37 -12.04
N THR A 37 13.08 -2.53 -12.86
CA THR A 37 14.53 -2.35 -12.84
C THR A 37 14.83 -1.04 -12.13
N ASP A 38 15.66 -1.10 -11.10
CA ASP A 38 16.21 0.10 -10.47
C ASP A 38 17.16 0.80 -11.46
N LEU A 39 16.90 2.06 -11.78
CA LEU A 39 17.67 2.81 -12.78
C LEU A 39 19.09 3.20 -12.33
N VAL A 40 19.38 3.14 -11.04
CA VAL A 40 20.69 3.49 -10.47
C VAL A 40 21.63 2.31 -10.48
N CYS A 41 21.16 1.14 -10.02
CA CYS A 41 21.99 -0.07 -9.90
C CYS A 41 21.68 -1.16 -10.92
N LYS A 42 20.63 -1.00 -11.73
CA LYS A 42 20.17 -1.97 -12.75
C LYS A 42 19.73 -3.32 -12.19
N MET A 43 19.45 -3.39 -10.88
CA MET A 43 18.93 -4.61 -10.26
C MET A 43 17.44 -4.75 -10.49
N LYS A 44 17.01 -6.01 -10.68
CA LYS A 44 15.61 -6.41 -10.69
C LYS A 44 15.05 -6.34 -9.28
N ILE A 45 13.96 -5.61 -9.11
CA ILE A 45 13.27 -5.43 -7.83
C ILE A 45 11.83 -5.90 -7.93
N LYS A 46 11.36 -6.50 -6.83
CA LYS A 46 9.96 -6.81 -6.67
C LYS A 46 9.19 -5.51 -6.41
N PRO A 47 8.00 -5.33 -7.00
CA PRO A 47 7.23 -4.09 -6.86
C PRO A 47 6.66 -3.88 -5.44
N SER A 48 6.89 -4.80 -4.50
CA SER A 48 6.47 -4.68 -3.10
C SER A 48 7.32 -3.71 -2.25
N THR A 49 8.25 -2.98 -2.86
CA THR A 49 9.05 -1.96 -2.17
C THR A 49 8.28 -0.64 -2.05
N ASN A 50 8.38 0.00 -0.89
CA ASN A 50 7.87 1.36 -0.67
C ASN A 50 8.86 2.45 -1.12
N LEU A 51 10.02 2.06 -1.64
CA LEU A 51 11.06 2.97 -2.09
C LEU A 51 10.78 3.38 -3.54
N LYS A 52 10.09 4.51 -3.68
CA LYS A 52 9.66 5.03 -4.98
C LYS A 52 9.81 6.55 -5.08
N SER A 53 10.02 7.04 -6.29
CA SER A 53 10.10 8.47 -6.60
C SER A 53 9.28 8.78 -7.83
N THR A 54 8.59 9.92 -7.81
CA THR A 54 7.77 10.38 -8.93
C THR A 54 8.51 11.48 -9.67
N TYR A 55 8.82 11.25 -10.94
CA TYR A 55 9.49 12.23 -11.80
C TYR A 55 8.81 12.25 -13.17
N GLN A 56 8.52 13.44 -13.71
CA GLN A 56 7.79 13.62 -14.97
C GLN A 56 6.46 12.83 -15.07
N LYS A 57 5.71 12.78 -13.96
CA LYS A 57 4.45 12.01 -13.84
C LYS A 57 4.62 10.49 -13.99
N GLN A 58 5.85 9.97 -13.96
CA GLN A 58 6.16 8.55 -13.91
C GLN A 58 6.68 8.16 -12.53
N GLU A 59 6.27 6.99 -12.03
CA GLU A 59 6.76 6.44 -10.78
C GLU A 59 7.91 5.47 -11.04
N TYR A 60 9.04 5.69 -10.36
CA TYR A 60 10.23 4.86 -10.40
C TYR A 60 10.45 4.17 -9.06
N LEU A 61 10.80 2.89 -9.09
CA LEU A 61 11.03 2.05 -7.91
C LEU A 61 12.53 1.80 -7.71
N PHE A 62 12.95 1.67 -6.45
CA PHE A 62 14.35 1.51 -6.08
C PHE A 62 14.59 0.35 -5.11
N CYS A 63 15.75 -0.28 -5.22
CA CYS A 63 16.17 -1.41 -4.38
C CYS A 63 16.55 -0.97 -2.96
N SER A 64 16.97 0.29 -2.79
CA SER A 64 17.49 0.82 -1.53
C SER A 64 17.26 2.33 -1.44
N LYS A 65 17.25 2.84 -0.20
CA LYS A 65 17.16 4.28 0.07
C LYS A 65 18.27 5.07 -0.64
N GLY A 66 19.47 4.49 -0.73
CA GLY A 66 20.61 5.11 -1.41
C GLY A 66 20.39 5.25 -2.92
N CYS A 67 19.78 4.26 -3.58
CA CYS A 67 19.44 4.37 -5.00
C CYS A 67 18.34 5.41 -5.23
N LYS A 68 17.30 5.42 -4.39
CA LYS A 68 16.27 6.47 -4.44
C LYS A 68 16.89 7.87 -4.31
N LEU A 69 17.73 8.10 -3.30
CA LEU A 69 18.35 9.41 -3.07
C LEU A 69 19.22 9.86 -4.26
N LYS A 70 20.04 8.94 -4.81
CA LYS A 70 20.85 9.23 -5.99
C LYS A 70 20.00 9.62 -7.19
N PHE A 71 18.89 8.93 -7.41
CA PHE A 71 17.93 9.28 -8.45
C PHE A 71 17.29 10.64 -8.19
N ASP A 72 16.82 10.91 -6.97
CA ASP A 72 16.20 12.19 -6.61
C ASP A 72 17.15 13.38 -6.81
N GLN A 73 18.45 13.20 -6.60
CA GLN A 73 19.47 14.23 -6.79
C GLN A 73 19.72 14.56 -8.26
N ASN A 74 19.65 13.57 -9.16
CA ASN A 74 19.90 13.78 -10.59
C ASN A 74 19.15 12.73 -11.43
N PRO A 75 17.82 12.87 -11.60
CA PRO A 75 17.00 11.87 -12.29
C PRO A 75 17.35 11.78 -13.78
N GLU A 76 17.66 12.92 -14.42
CA GLU A 76 18.02 12.99 -15.84
C GLU A 76 19.23 12.14 -16.20
N LYS A 77 20.20 12.02 -15.30
CA LYS A 77 21.38 11.14 -15.48
C LYS A 77 21.00 9.68 -15.69
N TYR A 78 19.91 9.22 -15.08
CA TYR A 78 19.46 7.82 -15.09
C TYR A 78 18.37 7.54 -16.13
N LEU A 79 17.76 8.58 -16.71
CA LEU A 79 16.66 8.48 -17.67
C LEU A 79 17.11 8.56 -19.14
N LYS A 80 18.41 8.39 -19.40
CA LYS A 80 18.97 8.39 -20.75
C LYS A 80 18.26 7.31 -21.59
N LYS A 81 17.48 7.75 -22.58
CA LYS A 81 16.89 6.92 -23.63
C LYS A 81 17.98 6.39 -24.56
#